data_AF-A0AAQ4CQC6-F1
#
_entry.id   AF-A0AAQ4CQC6-F1
#
_cell.length_a   1.000
_cell.length_b   1.000
_cell.length_c   1.000
_cell.angle_alpha   90.00
_cell.angle_beta   90.00
_cell.angle_gamma   90.00
#
_symmetry.space_group_name_H-M   'P 1'
#
loop_
_entity.id
_entity.type
_entity.pdbx_description
1 polymer ?
#
loop_
_entity_poly.entity_id
_entity_poly.type
_entity_poly.pdbx_seq_one_letter_code
_entity_poly.pdbx_strand_id
1 'polypeptide(L)'
;MCELKIVKTDRPISNELKVKLIDYYDFVKISNDKIINVLKSDSREGYSKSYYYYIRDYLNRLRILKENMIDIKIVFPFEKRNENLILKEGMLYLTKDKDLVYMNLSSNVYDNCMTCKVKPFCVFYLNKVISENKLKISIDKERPNESWDRTIKELQTKYVKTKVIEIKS
;
A
#
# COMPACT_ATOMS: atom_id res chain seq x y z
N MET A 1 -10.59 10.22 9.19
CA MET A 1 -10.66 8.77 8.96
C MET A 1 -9.60 8.37 7.97
N CYS A 2 -8.55 7.70 8.46
CA CYS A 2 -7.56 7.03 7.63
C CYS A 2 -6.84 5.95 8.45
N GLU A 3 -6.00 5.16 7.80
CA GLU A 3 -5.05 4.25 8.43
C GLU A 3 -3.70 4.36 7.71
N LEU A 4 -2.67 4.71 8.49
CA LEU A 4 -1.29 4.78 8.05
C LEU A 4 -0.48 3.74 8.83
N LYS A 5 0.20 2.86 8.12
CA LYS A 5 1.23 1.98 8.69
C LYS A 5 2.51 2.12 7.89
N ILE A 6 3.61 2.24 8.63
CA ILE A 6 4.95 2.40 8.07
C ILE A 6 5.80 1.32 8.71
N VAL A 7 6.39 0.46 7.88
CA VAL A 7 7.33 -0.54 8.36
C VAL A 7 8.55 -0.58 7.47
N LYS A 8 9.73 -0.62 8.08
CA LYS A 8 10.96 -0.94 7.36
C LYS A 8 10.99 -2.44 7.04
N THR A 9 11.39 -2.80 5.83
CA THR A 9 11.54 -4.20 5.43
C THR A 9 13.00 -4.61 5.35
N ASP A 10 13.31 -5.79 5.88
CA ASP A 10 14.57 -6.51 5.72
C ASP A 10 14.49 -7.58 4.62
N ARG A 11 13.30 -7.79 4.05
CA ARG A 11 13.05 -8.75 2.99
C ARG A 11 13.77 -8.33 1.69
N PRO A 12 14.30 -9.28 0.89
CA PRO A 12 14.86 -8.96 -0.41
C PRO A 12 13.79 -8.35 -1.34
N ILE A 13 14.23 -7.52 -2.27
CA ILE A 13 13.36 -6.76 -3.18
C ILE A 13 13.68 -7.20 -4.60
N SER A 14 12.65 -7.52 -5.40
CA SER A 14 12.81 -7.88 -6.81
C SER A 14 13.47 -6.76 -7.62
N ASN A 15 14.30 -7.13 -8.59
CA ASN A 15 14.91 -6.17 -9.53
C ASN A 15 13.87 -5.43 -10.37
N GLU A 16 12.75 -6.09 -10.70
CA GLU A 16 11.65 -5.52 -11.48
C GLU A 16 10.39 -5.35 -10.64
N LEU A 17 10.23 -4.16 -10.07
CA LEU A 17 9.08 -3.86 -9.22
C LEU A 17 7.81 -3.53 -10.01
N LYS A 18 6.69 -4.10 -9.57
CA LYS A 18 5.43 -4.04 -10.31
C LYS A 18 4.42 -3.12 -9.64
N VAL A 19 3.53 -2.57 -10.47
CA VAL A 19 2.26 -1.99 -10.01
C VAL A 19 1.23 -3.10 -9.98
N LYS A 20 0.48 -3.22 -8.88
CA LYS A 20 -0.58 -4.24 -8.73
C LYS A 20 -1.91 -3.60 -8.38
N LEU A 21 -2.97 -4.22 -8.88
CA LEU A 21 -4.33 -3.98 -8.44
C LEU A 21 -4.79 -5.20 -7.65
N ILE A 22 -5.36 -4.99 -6.47
CA ILE A 22 -5.94 -6.08 -5.66
C ILE A 22 -7.32 -5.67 -5.17
N ASP A 23 -8.14 -6.67 -4.83
CA ASP A 23 -9.46 -6.43 -4.23
C ASP A 23 -9.34 -5.65 -2.91
N TYR A 24 -10.26 -4.73 -2.67
CA TYR A 24 -10.25 -3.85 -1.50
C TYR A 24 -10.26 -4.64 -0.18
N TYR A 25 -10.97 -5.76 -0.10
CA TYR A 25 -11.00 -6.56 1.13
C TYR A 25 -9.66 -7.24 1.39
N ASP A 26 -8.97 -7.70 0.34
CA ASP A 26 -7.60 -8.20 0.47
C ASP A 26 -6.62 -7.08 0.84
N PHE A 27 -6.82 -5.87 0.30
CA PHE A 27 -6.04 -4.70 0.69
C PHE A 27 -6.21 -4.33 2.17
N VAL A 28 -7.44 -4.38 2.69
CA VAL A 28 -7.70 -4.16 4.13
C VAL A 28 -7.05 -5.26 4.96
N LYS A 29 -7.13 -6.53 4.56
CA LYS A 29 -6.49 -7.64 5.29
C LYS A 29 -4.98 -7.45 5.44
N ILE A 30 -4.29 -6.90 4.42
CA ILE A 30 -2.85 -6.63 4.51
C ILE A 30 -2.50 -5.76 5.70
N SER A 31 -3.39 -4.84 6.12
CA SER A 31 -3.10 -3.95 7.25
C SER A 31 -2.97 -4.69 8.57
N ASN A 32 -3.44 -5.95 8.68
CA ASN A 32 -3.27 -6.75 9.87
C ASN A 32 -1.79 -6.89 10.28
N ASP A 33 -1.46 -6.61 11.53
CA ASP A 33 -0.07 -6.59 12.00
C ASP A 33 0.64 -7.92 11.78
N LYS A 34 -0.09 -9.04 11.90
CA LYS A 34 0.46 -10.37 11.65
C LYS A 34 0.88 -10.53 10.19
N ILE A 35 0.10 -9.98 9.26
CA ILE A 35 0.39 -10.02 7.82
C ILE A 35 1.51 -9.05 7.47
N ILE A 36 1.48 -7.81 7.99
CA ILE A 36 2.56 -6.84 7.79
C ILE A 36 3.91 -7.38 8.28
N ASN A 37 3.96 -8.07 9.41
CA ASN A 37 5.19 -8.64 9.94
C ASN A 37 5.80 -9.73 9.05
N VAL A 38 4.97 -10.59 8.44
CA VAL A 38 5.43 -11.58 7.45
C VAL A 38 5.80 -10.92 6.13
N LEU A 39 5.12 -9.84 5.75
CA LEU A 39 5.45 -9.07 4.56
C LEU A 39 6.80 -8.35 4.71
N LYS A 40 7.06 -7.76 5.88
CA LYS A 40 8.27 -6.97 6.10
C LYS A 40 9.51 -7.83 6.29
N SER A 41 9.37 -9.07 6.78
CA SER A 41 10.51 -9.96 7.11
C SER A 41 10.22 -11.44 6.87
N ASP A 42 11.26 -12.21 6.57
CA ASP A 42 11.17 -13.68 6.47
C ASP A 42 11.25 -14.38 7.84
N SER A 43 11.05 -13.65 8.94
CA SER A 43 11.09 -14.20 10.29
C SER A 43 9.81 -14.96 10.63
N ARG A 44 9.99 -16.16 11.18
CA ARG A 44 8.92 -17.00 11.71
C ARG A 44 8.66 -16.77 13.20
N GLU A 45 9.42 -15.89 13.84
CA GLU A 45 9.31 -15.63 15.27
C GLU A 45 7.91 -15.15 15.65
N GLY A 46 7.29 -15.79 16.64
CA GLY A 46 5.90 -15.50 17.05
C GLY A 46 4.81 -16.17 16.20
N TYR A 47 5.15 -17.04 15.25
CA TYR A 47 4.19 -17.75 14.40
C TYR A 47 4.36 -19.27 14.45
N SER A 48 3.24 -20.01 14.39
CA SER A 48 3.29 -21.43 14.05
C SER A 48 3.75 -21.61 12.59
N LYS A 49 4.38 -22.75 12.28
CA LYS A 49 4.87 -23.06 10.93
C LYS A 49 3.77 -22.94 9.88
N SER A 50 2.63 -23.58 10.12
CA SER A 50 1.49 -23.59 9.20
C SER A 50 0.93 -22.18 8.99
N TYR A 51 0.82 -21.39 10.05
CA TYR A 51 0.24 -20.06 9.97
C TYR A 51 1.17 -19.06 9.27
N TYR A 52 2.48 -19.16 9.48
CA TYR A 52 3.47 -18.38 8.73
C TYR A 52 3.35 -18.63 7.21
N TYR A 53 3.37 -19.91 6.81
CA TYR A 53 3.27 -20.26 5.38
C TYR A 53 1.92 -19.89 4.80
N TYR A 54 0.83 -20.02 5.55
CA TYR A 54 -0.48 -19.53 5.13
C TYR A 54 -0.45 -18.04 4.76
N ILE A 55 0.14 -17.18 5.61
CA ILE A 55 0.26 -15.74 5.32
C ILE A 55 1.19 -15.48 4.13
N ARG A 56 2.33 -16.17 4.08
CA ARG A 56 3.30 -16.01 2.98
C ARG A 56 2.71 -16.41 1.63
N ASP A 57 1.96 -17.51 1.60
CA ASP A 57 1.32 -18.02 0.40
C ASP A 57 0.15 -17.12 -0.01
N TYR A 58 -0.58 -16.55 0.96
CA TYR A 58 -1.55 -15.50 0.73
C TYR A 58 -0.92 -14.27 0.04
N LEU A 59 0.21 -13.77 0.54
CA LEU A 59 0.93 -12.63 -0.05
C LEU A 59 1.50 -12.94 -1.44
N ASN A 60 1.95 -14.19 -1.68
CA ASN A 60 2.37 -14.67 -3.01
C ASN A 60 1.19 -14.76 -3.99
N ARG A 61 0.03 -15.23 -3.53
CA ARG A 61 -1.21 -15.28 -4.32
C ARG A 61 -1.66 -13.88 -4.76
N LEU A 62 -1.50 -12.88 -3.88
CA LEU A 62 -1.71 -11.47 -4.21
C LEU A 62 -0.61 -10.87 -5.10
N ARG A 63 0.47 -11.63 -5.36
CA ARG A 63 1.66 -11.19 -6.12
C ARG A 63 2.30 -9.93 -5.54
N ILE A 64 2.19 -9.77 -4.22
CA ILE A 64 2.92 -8.78 -3.43
C ILE A 64 4.33 -9.30 -3.17
N LEU A 65 4.40 -10.59 -2.86
CA LEU A 65 5.62 -11.36 -2.86
C LEU A 65 5.75 -12.15 -4.17
N LYS A 66 7.01 -12.37 -4.58
CA LYS A 66 7.40 -13.41 -5.51
C LYS A 66 8.40 -14.30 -4.79
N GLU A 67 7.97 -15.51 -4.44
CA GLU A 67 8.67 -16.41 -3.53
C GLU A 67 8.93 -15.72 -2.18
N ASN A 68 10.19 -15.37 -1.91
CA ASN A 68 10.63 -14.70 -0.70
C ASN A 68 11.01 -13.22 -0.91
N MET A 69 10.73 -12.64 -2.07
CA MET A 69 11.08 -11.25 -2.38
C MET A 69 9.83 -10.37 -2.49
N ILE A 70 9.94 -9.11 -2.08
CA ILE A 70 8.91 -8.10 -2.37
C ILE A 70 8.96 -7.76 -3.86
N ASP A 71 7.85 -7.98 -4.57
CA ASP A 71 7.75 -7.85 -6.04
C ASP A 71 6.94 -6.61 -6.48
N ILE A 72 6.64 -5.71 -5.54
CA ILE A 72 5.79 -4.53 -5.79
C ILE A 72 6.53 -3.22 -5.56
N LYS A 73 6.26 -2.25 -6.43
CA LYS A 73 6.53 -0.83 -6.17
C LYS A 73 5.32 -0.19 -5.51
N ILE A 74 4.13 -0.51 -6.02
CA ILE A 74 2.86 0.03 -5.52
C ILE A 74 1.72 -0.97 -5.72
N VAL A 75 0.81 -1.01 -4.77
CA VAL A 75 -0.45 -1.75 -4.84
C VAL A 75 -1.59 -0.74 -4.69
N PHE A 76 -2.59 -0.81 -5.57
CA PHE A 76 -3.84 -0.08 -5.41
C PHE A 76 -5.02 -1.03 -5.16
N PRO A 77 -5.89 -0.71 -4.20
CA PRO A 77 -7.15 -1.41 -4.03
C PRO A 77 -8.18 -1.03 -5.10
N PHE A 78 -9.03 -1.98 -5.46
CA PHE A 78 -10.24 -1.74 -6.24
C PHE A 78 -11.45 -2.47 -5.65
N GLU A 79 -12.65 -1.99 -5.96
CA GLU A 79 -13.90 -2.73 -5.83
C GLU A 79 -14.50 -2.97 -7.22
N LYS A 80 -15.11 -4.14 -7.41
CA LYS A 80 -16.01 -4.38 -8.54
C LYS A 80 -17.38 -3.83 -8.18
N ARG A 81 -17.90 -2.92 -9.00
CA ARG A 81 -19.30 -2.48 -8.92
C ARG A 81 -19.94 -2.64 -10.30
N ASN A 82 -20.90 -3.53 -10.39
CA ASN A 82 -21.48 -3.98 -11.66
C ASN A 82 -20.34 -4.44 -12.60
N GLU A 83 -20.26 -3.85 -13.80
CA GLU A 83 -19.23 -4.15 -14.80
C GLU A 83 -17.96 -3.27 -14.67
N ASN A 84 -17.91 -2.38 -13.69
CA ASN A 84 -16.81 -1.41 -13.54
C ASN A 84 -15.85 -1.78 -12.40
N LEU A 85 -14.55 -1.56 -12.65
CA LEU A 85 -13.51 -1.53 -11.63
C LEU A 85 -13.37 -0.12 -11.09
N ILE A 86 -13.66 0.06 -9.80
CA ILE A 86 -13.54 1.34 -9.12
C ILE A 86 -12.30 1.28 -8.22
N LEU A 87 -11.28 2.06 -8.56
CA LEU A 87 -10.11 2.24 -7.70
C LEU A 87 -10.51 2.94 -6.41
N LYS A 88 -9.95 2.48 -5.30
CA LYS A 88 -10.18 3.07 -3.97
C LYS A 88 -9.02 3.95 -3.54
N GLU A 89 -9.30 4.83 -2.60
CA GLU A 89 -8.37 5.80 -2.02
C GLU A 89 -7.42 5.12 -1.01
N GLY A 90 -6.62 4.17 -1.50
CA GLY A 90 -5.60 3.49 -0.71
C GLY A 90 -4.41 3.09 -1.56
N MET A 91 -3.29 2.81 -0.88
CA MET A 91 -2.12 2.23 -1.52
C MET A 91 -1.20 1.52 -0.52
N LEU A 92 -0.43 0.55 -1.01
CA LEU A 92 0.77 0.05 -0.35
C LEU A 92 1.95 0.40 -1.26
N TYR A 93 2.93 1.14 -0.76
CA TYR A 93 4.06 1.64 -1.54
C TYR A 93 5.39 1.24 -0.93
N LEU A 94 6.32 0.76 -1.75
CA LEU A 94 7.70 0.51 -1.35
C LEU A 94 8.57 1.72 -1.69
N THR A 95 9.11 2.39 -0.68
CA THR A 95 10.02 3.54 -0.87
C THR A 95 11.41 3.08 -1.33
N LYS A 96 12.24 4.02 -1.82
CA LYS A 96 13.64 3.74 -2.15
C LYS A 96 14.45 3.26 -0.93
N ASP A 97 14.12 3.78 0.26
CA ASP A 97 14.79 3.39 1.52
C ASP A 97 14.27 2.07 2.13
N LYS A 98 13.49 1.30 1.36
CA LYS A 98 12.89 0.03 1.80
C LYS A 98 11.92 0.18 2.97
N ASP A 99 11.13 1.26 2.99
CA ASP A 99 9.95 1.36 3.84
C ASP A 99 8.72 0.93 3.04
N LEU A 100 7.86 0.11 3.64
CA LEU A 100 6.52 -0.16 3.17
C LEU A 100 5.56 0.84 3.82
N VAL A 101 4.90 1.63 2.99
CA VAL A 101 3.92 2.65 3.38
C VAL A 101 2.55 2.17 2.98
N TYR A 102 1.77 1.74 3.96
CA TYR A 102 0.35 1.43 3.81
C TYR A 102 -0.46 2.68 4.15
N MET A 103 -1.31 3.12 3.22
CA MET A 103 -2.28 4.20 3.43
C MET A 103 -3.66 3.73 2.98
N ASN A 104 -4.66 3.85 3.83
CA ASN A 104 -6.06 3.66 3.49
C ASN A 104 -6.89 4.85 3.98
N LEU A 105 -7.37 5.69 3.07
CA LEU A 105 -8.18 6.86 3.42
C LEU A 105 -9.64 6.51 3.74
N SER A 106 -10.08 5.31 3.38
CA SER A 106 -11.43 4.81 3.68
C SER A 106 -11.50 4.07 5.02
N SER A 107 -10.40 3.97 5.75
CA SER A 107 -10.33 3.29 7.05
C SER A 107 -10.81 4.20 8.19
N ASN A 108 -11.51 3.62 9.14
CA ASN A 108 -12.05 4.30 10.32
C ASN A 108 -11.12 4.22 11.55
N VAL A 109 -9.90 3.70 11.39
CA VAL A 109 -8.95 3.48 12.51
C VAL A 109 -8.54 4.79 13.20
N TYR A 110 -8.34 5.88 12.45
CA TYR A 110 -8.02 7.19 13.02
C TYR A 110 -9.11 8.22 12.70
N ASP A 111 -9.78 8.74 13.73
CA ASP A 111 -10.96 9.60 13.58
C ASP A 111 -10.66 10.94 12.87
N ASN A 112 -9.60 11.65 13.26
CA ASN A 112 -9.27 12.98 12.73
C ASN A 112 -7.77 13.18 12.51
N CYS A 113 -7.35 13.52 11.28
CA CYS A 113 -5.96 13.82 10.95
C CYS A 113 -5.42 15.09 11.64
N MET A 114 -6.28 16.06 12.00
CA MET A 114 -5.86 17.32 12.62
C MET A 114 -5.26 17.12 14.01
N THR A 115 -5.82 16.20 14.80
CA THR A 115 -5.34 15.82 16.14
C THR A 115 -4.56 14.50 16.16
N CYS A 116 -4.24 13.97 14.98
CA CYS A 116 -3.64 12.66 14.85
C CYS A 116 -2.16 12.70 15.28
N LYS A 117 -1.80 11.85 16.25
CA LYS A 117 -0.41 11.70 16.73
C LYS A 117 0.56 11.29 15.61
N VAL A 118 0.07 10.66 14.54
CA VAL A 118 0.89 10.27 13.38
C VAL A 118 0.91 11.31 12.25
N LYS A 119 0.31 12.51 12.43
CA LYS A 119 0.31 13.61 11.44
C LYS A 119 1.72 13.97 10.94
N PRO A 120 2.77 14.09 11.78
CA PRO A 120 4.13 14.35 11.28
C PRO A 120 4.66 13.26 10.35
N PHE A 121 4.47 11.98 10.70
CA PHE A 121 4.83 10.85 9.86
C PHE A 121 4.03 10.81 8.56
N CYS A 122 2.74 11.12 8.64
CA CYS A 122 1.85 11.20 7.49
C CYS A 122 2.34 12.24 6.46
N VAL A 123 2.72 13.44 6.91
CA VAL A 123 3.28 14.50 6.06
C VAL A 123 4.68 14.13 5.54
N PHE A 124 5.52 13.52 6.37
CA PHE A 124 6.85 13.08 5.95
C PHE A 124 6.78 12.04 4.83
N TYR A 125 6.02 10.96 5.01
CA TYR A 125 5.89 9.91 4.01
C TYR A 125 5.14 10.37 2.76
N LEU A 126 4.20 11.32 2.89
CA LEU A 126 3.57 11.96 1.74
C LEU A 126 4.60 12.71 0.89
N ASN A 127 5.44 13.55 1.49
CA ASN A 127 6.55 14.23 0.81
C ASN A 127 7.47 13.23 0.10
N LYS A 128 7.81 12.13 0.80
CA LYS A 128 8.67 11.08 0.26
C LYS A 128 8.05 10.42 -0.98
N VAL A 129 6.78 10.05 -0.91
CA VAL A 129 6.04 9.47 -2.06
C VAL A 129 5.96 10.46 -3.22
N ILE A 130 5.62 11.73 -2.97
CA ILE A 130 5.53 12.77 -4.00
C ILE A 130 6.87 12.95 -4.71
N SER A 131 7.95 13.12 -3.94
CA SER A 131 9.30 13.35 -4.47
C SER A 131 9.85 12.14 -5.22
N GLU A 132 9.73 10.93 -4.69
CA GLU A 132 10.18 9.70 -5.36
C GLU A 132 9.46 9.47 -6.70
N ASN A 133 8.20 9.88 -6.79
CA ASN A 133 7.39 9.74 -8.00
C ASN A 133 7.41 10.98 -8.91
N LYS A 134 8.14 12.04 -8.53
CA LYS A 134 8.24 13.32 -9.24
C LYS A 134 6.88 13.97 -9.52
N LEU A 135 5.96 13.91 -8.55
CA LEU A 135 4.64 14.52 -8.68
C LEU A 135 4.69 16.02 -8.39
N LYS A 136 3.87 16.81 -9.07
CA LYS A 136 3.75 18.26 -8.87
C LYS A 136 2.55 18.58 -7.98
N ILE A 137 2.60 18.15 -6.72
CA ILE A 137 1.51 18.31 -5.74
C ILE A 137 2.01 19.14 -4.56
N SER A 138 1.28 20.19 -4.20
CA SER A 138 1.51 20.94 -2.96
C SER A 138 0.86 20.23 -1.77
N ILE A 139 1.59 20.13 -0.67
CA ILE A 139 1.08 19.52 0.57
C ILE A 139 0.42 20.58 1.44
N ASP A 140 -0.87 20.40 1.69
CA ASP A 140 -1.57 21.05 2.80
C ASP A 140 -1.23 20.27 4.09
N LYS A 141 -0.36 20.85 4.91
CA LYS A 141 0.07 20.24 6.18
C LYS A 141 -1.06 20.20 7.21
N GLU A 142 -2.05 21.08 7.10
CA GLU A 142 -3.21 21.07 8.00
C GLU A 142 -4.21 20.00 7.62
N ARG A 143 -4.34 19.72 6.31
CA ARG A 143 -5.22 18.69 5.75
C ARG A 143 -4.43 17.66 4.93
N PRO A 144 -3.57 16.86 5.59
CA PRO A 144 -2.73 15.89 4.89
C PRO A 144 -3.54 14.78 4.21
N ASN A 145 -4.74 14.47 4.67
CA ASN A 145 -5.66 13.51 4.05
C ASN A 145 -6.06 13.93 2.62
N GLU A 146 -6.38 15.21 2.41
CA GLU A 146 -6.72 15.73 1.07
C GLU A 146 -5.49 15.69 0.14
N SER A 147 -4.31 15.93 0.70
CA SER A 147 -3.06 15.85 -0.06
C SER A 147 -2.69 14.40 -0.40
N TRP A 148 -2.99 13.45 0.48
CA TRP A 148 -2.89 12.01 0.22
C TRP A 148 -3.87 11.55 -0.85
N ASP A 149 -5.13 11.98 -0.79
CA ASP A 149 -6.14 11.63 -1.79
C ASP A 149 -5.72 12.07 -3.19
N ARG A 150 -5.32 13.35 -3.33
CA ARG A 150 -4.77 13.88 -4.59
C ARG A 150 -3.56 13.08 -5.07
N THR A 151 -2.65 12.75 -4.16
CA THR A 151 -1.44 11.96 -4.48
C THR A 151 -1.78 10.55 -4.97
N ILE A 152 -2.71 9.86 -4.31
CA ILE A 152 -3.15 8.52 -4.69
C ILE A 152 -3.82 8.57 -6.07
N LYS A 153 -4.72 9.54 -6.32
CA LYS A 153 -5.40 9.70 -7.61
C LYS A 153 -4.44 10.02 -8.76
N GLU A 154 -3.43 10.84 -8.53
CA GLU A 154 -2.37 11.12 -9.50
C GLU A 154 -1.54 9.88 -9.80
N LEU A 155 -1.15 9.11 -8.78
CA LEU A 155 -0.41 7.86 -8.98
C LEU A 155 -1.26 6.81 -9.73
N GLN A 156 -2.54 6.68 -9.39
CA GLN A 156 -3.47 5.81 -10.11
C GLN A 156 -3.60 6.22 -11.58
N THR A 157 -3.71 7.52 -11.86
CA THR A 157 -3.75 8.03 -13.23
C THR A 157 -2.45 7.72 -13.98
N LYS A 158 -1.30 7.95 -13.34
CA LYS A 158 0.03 7.70 -13.90
C LYS A 158 0.28 6.22 -14.24
N TYR A 159 -0.15 5.30 -13.38
CA TYR A 159 0.21 3.88 -13.47
C TYR A 159 -0.90 2.96 -14.01
N VAL A 160 -2.17 3.33 -13.86
CA VAL A 160 -3.33 2.48 -14.18
C VAL A 160 -4.02 2.96 -15.45
N LYS A 161 -4.40 4.24 -15.51
CA LYS A 161 -5.20 4.77 -16.64
C LYS A 161 -4.46 4.80 -17.97
N THR A 162 -3.13 4.76 -17.95
CA THR A 162 -2.27 4.71 -19.15
C THR A 162 -2.05 3.30 -19.69
N LYS A 163 -2.58 2.26 -19.03
CA LYS A 163 -2.48 0.87 -19.47
C LYS A 163 -3.88 0.30 -19.69
N VAL A 164 -4.18 -0.15 -20.90
CA VAL A 164 -5.34 -1.02 -21.15
C VAL A 164 -5.14 -2.27 -20.30
N ILE A 165 -6.01 -2.48 -19.31
CA ILE A 165 -5.97 -3.67 -18.46
C ILE A 165 -6.89 -4.69 -19.09
N GLU A 166 -6.30 -5.68 -19.78
CA GLU A 166 -7.03 -6.89 -20.17
C GLU A 166 -7.41 -7.66 -18.90
N ILE A 167 -8.70 -7.66 -18.57
CA ILE A 167 -9.25 -8.58 -17.58
C ILE A 167 -9.44 -9.91 -18.31
N LYS A 168 -8.51 -10.86 -18.11
CA LYS A 168 -8.74 -12.23 -18.59
C LYS A 168 -9.82 -12.87 -17.72
N SER A 169 -10.95 -13.19 -18.36
CA SER A 169 -12.04 -14.03 -17.85
C SER A 169 -11.58 -15.45 -17.54
#